data_AF-A0A480BSR5-F1
#
_entry.id   AF-A0A480BSR5-F1
#
_cell.length_a   1.000
_cell.length_b   1.000
_cell.length_c   1.000
_cell.angle_alpha   90.00
_cell.angle_beta   90.00
_cell.angle_gamma   90.00
#
_symmetry.space_group_name_H-M   'P 1'
#
loop_
_entity.id
_entity.type
_entity.pdbx_description
1 polymer ?
#
loop_
_entity_poly.entity_id
_entity_poly.type
_entity_poly.pdbx_seq_one_letter_code
_entity_poly.pdbx_strand_id
1 'polypeptide(L)'
;AGRDGLPANAWLGYGLADVVGVRQLLAATDSPDERRRVEQRKFEALLGLVETTGCRRQALLGYFGEQLAQPCGNCDNCLDPPVTFDATQAARLALSCIYRTGQRFGVSYLIEVLRGGNEPRIGA
;
A
#
# COMPACT_ATOMS: atom_id res chain seq x y z
N ALA A 1 -19.01 -12.21 4.71
CA ALA A 1 -20.04 -12.57 3.70
C ALA A 1 -21.33 -12.96 4.40
N GLY A 2 -22.49 -12.61 3.84
CA GLY A 2 -23.83 -12.89 4.36
C GLY A 2 -24.81 -13.09 3.21
N ARG A 3 -24.85 -14.31 2.65
CA ARG A 3 -25.76 -14.66 1.53
C ARG A 3 -27.23 -14.69 1.95
N ASP A 4 -27.47 -14.76 3.25
CA ASP A 4 -28.75 -14.64 3.93
C ASP A 4 -29.23 -13.18 4.08
N GLY A 5 -28.39 -12.20 3.71
CA GLY A 5 -28.70 -10.78 3.85
C GLY A 5 -28.50 -10.24 5.27
N LEU A 6 -28.06 -11.06 6.22
CA LEU A 6 -27.77 -10.61 7.58
C LEU A 6 -26.43 -9.85 7.64
N PRO A 7 -26.22 -9.00 8.67
CA PRO A 7 -24.95 -8.32 8.88
C PRO A 7 -23.80 -9.31 8.95
N ALA A 8 -22.76 -9.06 8.17
CA ALA A 8 -21.58 -9.91 8.13
C ALA A 8 -20.33 -9.10 7.80
N ASN A 9 -19.19 -9.58 8.29
CA ASN A 9 -17.89 -8.94 8.07
C ASN A 9 -17.08 -9.68 7.01
N ALA A 10 -16.17 -8.94 6.38
CA ALA A 10 -15.02 -9.46 5.65
C ALA A 10 -13.79 -8.79 6.26
N TRP A 11 -12.86 -9.59 6.79
CA TRP A 11 -11.66 -9.11 7.45
C TRP A 11 -10.43 -9.59 6.69
N LEU A 12 -9.48 -8.69 6.45
CA LEU A 12 -8.24 -8.96 5.76
C LEU A 12 -7.07 -8.41 6.58
N GLY A 13 -6.19 -9.29 7.04
CA GLY A 13 -4.86 -8.93 7.52
C GLY A 13 -3.84 -9.16 6.41
N TYR A 14 -2.96 -8.19 6.17
CA TYR A 14 -1.84 -8.33 5.25
C TYR A 14 -0.62 -7.56 5.79
N GLY A 15 0.56 -7.94 5.33
CA GLY A 15 1.81 -7.23 5.62
C GLY A 15 2.72 -7.11 4.41
N LEU A 16 3.82 -6.37 4.57
CA LEU A 16 4.80 -6.15 3.50
C LEU A 16 5.39 -7.48 2.97
N ALA A 17 5.55 -8.48 3.84
CA ALA A 17 6.06 -9.80 3.46
C ALA A 17 5.14 -10.49 2.44
N ASP A 18 3.81 -10.34 2.57
CA ASP A 18 2.84 -10.90 1.63
C ASP A 18 3.00 -10.23 0.26
N VAL A 19 3.21 -8.91 0.24
CA VAL A 19 3.40 -8.14 -0.99
C VAL A 19 4.66 -8.60 -1.73
N VAL A 20 5.77 -8.76 -1.00
CA VAL A 20 7.03 -9.25 -1.56
C VAL A 20 6.86 -10.69 -2.07
N GLY A 21 6.21 -11.56 -1.29
CA GLY A 21 5.98 -12.96 -1.67
C GLY A 21 5.16 -13.10 -2.95
N VAL A 22 4.06 -12.36 -3.08
CA VAL A 22 3.24 -12.37 -4.31
C VAL A 22 4.02 -11.83 -5.51
N ARG A 23 4.80 -10.77 -5.35
CA ARG A 23 5.66 -10.25 -6.44
C ARG A 23 6.69 -11.28 -6.90
N GLN A 24 7.28 -12.05 -5.98
CA GLN A 24 8.20 -13.13 -6.31
C GLN A 24 7.50 -14.28 -7.06
N LEU A 25 6.29 -14.68 -6.62
CA LEU A 25 5.49 -15.69 -7.32
C LEU A 25 5.13 -15.26 -8.75
N LEU A 26 4.69 -14.01 -8.93
CA LEU A 26 4.39 -13.44 -10.24
C LEU A 26 5.66 -13.33 -11.12
N ALA A 27 6.82 -13.13 -10.51
CA ALA A 27 8.09 -13.11 -11.23
C ALA A 27 8.56 -14.52 -11.63
N ALA A 28 8.34 -15.54 -10.80
CA ALA A 28 8.78 -16.91 -11.04
C ALA A 28 7.87 -17.69 -12.00
N THR A 29 6.65 -17.21 -12.24
CA THR A 29 5.69 -17.91 -13.12
C THR A 29 6.11 -17.83 -14.58
N ASP A 30 6.27 -18.99 -15.22
CA ASP A 30 6.49 -19.11 -16.66
C ASP A 30 5.15 -18.93 -17.39
N SER A 31 4.80 -17.68 -17.65
CA SER A 31 3.56 -17.28 -18.31
C SER A 31 3.84 -16.35 -19.48
N PRO A 32 3.04 -16.37 -20.55
CA PRO A 32 3.16 -15.41 -21.64
C PRO A 32 3.12 -13.97 -21.11
N ASP A 33 3.91 -13.08 -21.71
CA ASP A 33 4.08 -11.69 -21.25
C ASP A 33 2.76 -10.94 -21.04
N GLU A 34 1.77 -11.17 -21.91
CA GLU A 34 0.45 -10.57 -21.79
C GLU A 34 -0.26 -10.99 -20.49
N ARG A 35 -0.23 -12.29 -20.16
CA ARG A 35 -0.82 -12.81 -18.93
C ARG A 35 -0.10 -12.26 -17.71
N ARG A 36 1.23 -12.19 -17.75
CA ARG A 36 2.04 -11.63 -16.66
C ARG A 36 1.68 -10.17 -16.38
N ARG A 37 1.52 -9.35 -17.42
CA ARG A 37 1.07 -7.95 -17.30
C ARG A 37 -0.32 -7.84 -16.69
N VAL A 38 -1.25 -8.72 -17.08
CA VAL A 38 -2.61 -8.73 -16.51
C VAL A 38 -2.58 -9.07 -15.01
N GLU A 39 -1.84 -10.10 -14.62
CA GLU A 39 -1.75 -10.50 -13.20
C GLU A 39 -1.06 -9.43 -12.35
N GLN A 40 -0.01 -8.77 -12.87
CA GLN A 40 0.59 -7.61 -12.21
C GLN A 40 -0.41 -6.47 -12.00
N ARG A 41 -1.22 -6.13 -13.02
CA ARG A 41 -2.24 -5.07 -12.90
C ARG A 41 -3.31 -5.42 -11.88
N LYS A 42 -3.77 -6.68 -11.84
CA LYS A 42 -4.74 -7.14 -10.83
C LYS A 42 -4.18 -7.03 -9.42
N PHE A 43 -2.91 -7.40 -9.25
CA PHE A 43 -2.24 -7.32 -7.96
C PHE A 43 -2.08 -5.86 -7.51
N GLU A 44 -1.62 -4.96 -8.39
CA GLU A 44 -1.54 -3.53 -8.08
C GLU A 44 -2.93 -2.91 -7.79
N ALA A 45 -3.99 -3.38 -8.46
CA ALA A 45 -5.37 -2.95 -8.14
C ALA A 45 -5.82 -3.44 -6.75
N LEU A 46 -5.45 -4.65 -6.34
CA LEU A 46 -5.69 -5.15 -4.99
C LEU A 46 -4.94 -4.32 -3.95
N LEU A 47 -3.67 -3.97 -4.22
CA LEU A 47 -2.91 -3.05 -3.36
C LEU A 47 -3.60 -1.69 -3.24
N GLY A 48 -4.08 -1.13 -4.35
CA GLY A 48 -4.86 0.10 -4.35
C GLY A 48 -6.13 0.02 -3.50
N LEU A 49 -6.80 -1.14 -3.44
CA LEU A 49 -7.97 -1.35 -2.58
C LEU A 49 -7.60 -1.40 -1.09
N VAL A 50 -6.49 -2.05 -0.73
CA VAL A 50 -6.10 -2.21 0.68
C VAL A 50 -5.43 -0.96 1.24
N GLU A 51 -4.74 -0.16 0.40
CA GLU A 51 -4.05 1.07 0.78
C GLU A 51 -4.88 2.35 0.59
N THR A 52 -6.10 2.25 0.03
CA THR A 52 -6.96 3.43 -0.14
C THR A 52 -7.27 4.10 1.20
N THR A 53 -7.24 5.43 1.21
CA THR A 53 -7.69 6.25 2.34
C THR A 53 -9.17 6.63 2.26
N GLY A 54 -9.83 6.34 1.13
CA GLY A 54 -11.26 6.59 0.91
C GLY A 54 -12.15 5.39 1.24
N CYS A 55 -13.43 5.45 0.90
CA CYS A 55 -14.36 4.34 1.12
C CYS A 55 -13.94 3.08 0.32
N ARG A 56 -13.63 1.97 1.00
CA ARG A 56 -13.25 0.70 0.35
C ARG A 56 -14.29 0.19 -0.64
N ARG A 57 -15.59 0.34 -0.32
CA ARG A 57 -16.67 -0.09 -1.22
C ARG A 57 -16.70 0.71 -2.53
N GLN A 58 -16.42 2.01 -2.49
CA GLN A 58 -16.35 2.81 -3.72
C GLN A 58 -15.17 2.35 -4.59
N ALA A 59 -14.00 2.08 -3.99
CA ALA A 59 -12.85 1.56 -4.71
C ALA A 59 -13.12 0.18 -5.33
N LEU A 60 -13.73 -0.74 -4.56
CA LEU A 60 -14.07 -2.09 -5.03
C LEU A 60 -15.08 -2.05 -6.18
N LEU A 61 -16.16 -1.28 -6.05
CA LEU A 61 -17.18 -1.14 -7.10
C LEU A 61 -16.58 -0.48 -8.35
N GLY A 62 -15.74 0.54 -8.17
CA GLY A 62 -15.06 1.23 -9.27
C GLY A 62 -14.18 0.30 -10.10
N TYR A 63 -13.50 -0.67 -9.47
CA TYR A 63 -12.74 -1.69 -10.18
C TYR A 63 -13.60 -2.53 -11.14
N PHE A 64 -14.85 -2.79 -10.78
CA PHE A 64 -15.83 -3.51 -11.61
C PHE A 64 -16.68 -2.59 -12.51
N GLY A 65 -16.36 -1.30 -12.58
CA GLY A 65 -17.07 -0.31 -13.41
C GLY A 65 -18.36 0.22 -12.79
N GLU A 66 -18.64 -0.09 -11.52
CA GLU A 66 -19.79 0.43 -10.78
C GLU A 66 -19.42 1.71 -10.01
N GLN A 67 -20.33 2.68 -9.99
CA GLN A 67 -20.15 3.93 -9.26
C GLN A 67 -21.09 3.99 -8.07
N LEU A 68 -20.53 4.26 -6.90
CA LEU A 68 -21.31 4.53 -5.69
C LEU A 68 -21.14 6.01 -5.33
N ALA A 69 -22.24 6.77 -5.44
CA ALA A 69 -22.22 8.23 -5.33
C ALA A 69 -21.75 8.74 -3.96
N GLN A 70 -22.03 7.99 -2.89
CA GLN A 70 -21.72 8.38 -1.52
C GLN A 70 -20.89 7.29 -0.82
N PRO A 71 -20.05 7.64 0.18
CA PRO A 71 -19.36 6.67 1.01
C PRO A 71 -20.34 5.67 1.63
N CYS A 72 -19.93 4.40 1.76
CA CYS A 72 -20.86 3.33 2.11
C CYS A 72 -21.32 3.30 3.57
N GLY A 73 -20.66 4.04 4.47
CA GLY A 73 -20.96 4.05 5.90
C GLY A 73 -20.77 2.72 6.63
N ASN A 74 -20.16 1.70 6.00
CA ASN A 74 -20.08 0.34 6.54
C ASN A 74 -18.76 -0.38 6.16
N CYS A 75 -17.70 0.37 5.88
CA CYS A 75 -16.34 -0.17 5.82
C CYS A 75 -15.50 0.51 6.89
N ASP A 76 -14.40 -0.12 7.28
CA ASP A 76 -13.41 0.40 8.23
C ASP A 76 -13.04 1.85 7.95
N ASN A 77 -12.67 2.22 6.71
CA ASN A 77 -12.33 3.62 6.40
C ASN A 77 -13.50 4.61 6.54
N CYS A 78 -14.76 4.16 6.49
CA CYS A 78 -15.91 5.04 6.73
C CYS A 78 -16.25 5.13 8.23
N LEU A 79 -16.00 4.06 8.98
CA LEU A 79 -16.33 3.96 10.40
C LEU A 79 -15.23 4.58 11.27
N ASP A 80 -13.97 4.41 10.86
CA ASP A 80 -12.77 4.95 11.49
C ASP A 80 -11.82 5.46 10.38
N PRO A 81 -12.03 6.70 9.90
CA PRO A 81 -11.25 7.24 8.80
C PRO A 81 -9.75 7.33 9.13
N PRO A 82 -8.85 6.88 8.23
CA PRO A 82 -7.42 6.95 8.47
C PRO A 82 -6.96 8.42 8.57
N VAL A 83 -6.14 8.71 9.58
CA VAL A 83 -5.52 10.03 9.72
C VAL A 83 -4.52 10.24 8.59
N THR A 84 -4.71 11.31 7.83
CA THR A 84 -3.80 11.73 6.76
C THR A 84 -3.26 13.12 7.05
N PHE A 85 -2.11 13.44 6.46
CA PHE A 85 -1.50 14.77 6.53
C PHE A 85 -0.73 15.07 5.25
N ASP A 86 -0.44 16.34 4.99
CA ASP A 86 0.43 16.72 3.89
C ASP A 86 1.88 16.32 4.21
N ALA A 87 2.29 15.20 3.62
CA ALA A 87 3.63 14.65 3.76
C ALA A 87 4.62 15.21 2.74
N THR A 88 4.30 16.25 1.96
CA THR A 88 5.17 16.76 0.88
C THR A 88 6.58 17.06 1.38
N GLN A 89 6.70 17.78 2.50
CA GLN A 89 8.02 18.10 3.06
C GLN A 89 8.74 16.85 3.61
N ALA A 90 8.02 15.97 4.30
CA ALA A 90 8.58 14.72 4.83
C ALA A 90 9.09 13.81 3.70
N ALA A 91 8.31 13.66 2.62
CA ALA A 91 8.67 12.90 1.43
C ALA A 91 9.90 13.49 0.73
N ARG A 92 9.96 14.82 0.58
CA ARG A 92 11.14 15.50 0.01
C ARG A 92 12.41 15.24 0.83
N LEU A 93 12.32 15.28 2.16
CA LEU A 93 13.45 14.96 3.04
C LEU A 93 13.86 13.50 2.91
N ALA A 94 12.91 12.56 2.92
CA ALA A 94 13.18 11.14 2.76
C ALA A 94 13.88 10.83 1.43
N LEU A 95 13.34 11.34 0.31
CA LEU A 95 13.92 11.18 -1.02
C LEU A 95 15.31 11.84 -1.14
N SER A 96 15.48 13.03 -0.54
CA SER A 96 16.78 13.71 -0.51
C SER A 96 17.81 12.91 0.31
N CYS A 97 17.42 12.32 1.44
CA CYS A 97 18.27 11.46 2.26
C CYS A 97 18.69 10.19 1.50
N ILE A 98 17.75 9.52 0.83
CA ILE A 98 18.04 8.36 -0.02
C ILE A 98 19.09 8.72 -1.08
N TYR A 99 18.88 9.85 -1.76
CA TYR A 99 19.79 10.32 -2.80
C TYR A 99 21.18 10.67 -2.24
N ARG A 100 21.26 11.44 -1.15
CA ARG A 100 22.52 11.93 -0.56
C ARG A 100 23.34 10.84 0.12
N THR A 101 22.71 9.76 0.57
CA THR A 101 23.39 8.56 1.11
C THR A 101 23.81 7.58 0.01
N GLY A 102 23.68 7.97 -1.26
CA GLY A 102 24.13 7.18 -2.41
C GLY A 102 23.28 5.94 -2.71
N GLN A 103 22.07 5.84 -2.15
CA GLN A 103 21.10 4.75 -2.40
C GLN A 103 21.62 3.35 -2.00
N ARG A 104 22.50 3.28 -0.98
CA ARG A 104 23.16 2.03 -0.55
C ARG A 104 22.67 1.51 0.79
N PHE A 105 21.78 2.24 1.47
CA PHE A 105 21.35 1.93 2.83
C PHE A 105 19.86 1.59 2.90
N GLY A 106 19.52 0.70 3.83
CA GLY A 106 18.14 0.31 4.11
C GLY A 106 17.36 1.34 4.93
N VAL A 107 16.05 1.13 5.03
CA VAL A 107 15.10 2.07 5.65
C VAL A 107 15.47 2.48 7.08
N SER A 108 15.92 1.54 7.91
CA SER A 108 16.25 1.82 9.31
C SER A 108 17.40 2.82 9.44
N TYR A 109 18.43 2.69 8.61
CA TYR A 109 19.56 3.62 8.60
C TYR A 109 19.13 5.02 8.13
N LEU A 110 18.29 5.08 7.08
CA LEU A 110 17.78 6.36 6.57
C LEU A 110 16.93 7.09 7.62
N ILE A 111 16.15 6.35 8.42
CA ILE A 111 15.39 6.91 9.54
C ILE A 111 16.34 7.51 10.58
N GLU A 112 17.42 6.81 10.94
CA GLU A 112 18.41 7.32 11.89
C GLU A 112 19.09 8.59 11.38
N VAL A 113 19.48 8.64 10.10
CA VAL A 113 20.06 9.85 9.47
C VAL A 113 19.08 11.03 9.57
N LEU A 114 17.81 10.81 9.23
CA LEU A 114 16.78 11.86 9.26
C LEU A 114 16.45 12.35 10.67
N ARG A 115 16.58 11.47 11.67
CA ARG A 115 16.34 11.80 13.08
C ARG A 115 17.57 12.41 13.77
N GLY A 116 18.70 12.51 13.08
CA GLY A 116 19.96 13.00 13.65
C GLY A 116 20.56 12.04 14.68
N GLY A 117 20.36 10.73 14.49
CA GLY A 117 20.93 9.70 15.36
C GLY A 117 22.46 9.73 15.32
N ASN A 118 23.09 9.64 16.49
CA ASN A 118 24.55 9.62 16.66
C ASN A 118 25.14 8.20 16.46
N GLU A 119 24.75 7.49 15.39
CA GLU A 119 25.34 6.18 15.11
C GLU A 119 26.76 6.40 14.54
N PRO A 120 27.79 5.63 14.93
CA PRO A 120 29.17 5.81 14.44
C PRO A 120 29.31 5.66 12.91
N ARG A 121 28.30 5.08 12.24
CA ARG A 121 28.22 4.97 10.78
C ARG A 121 27.68 6.26 10.12
N ILE A 122 26.96 7.08 10.88
CA ILE A 122 26.36 8.35 10.49
C ILE A 122 27.31 9.48 10.97
N GLY A 123 28.51 9.52 10.40
CA GLY A 123 29.44 10.65 10.59
C GLY A 123 30.92 10.28 10.74
N ALA A 124 31.68 10.60 9.68
CA ALA A 124 32.68 11.65 9.78
C ALA A 124 32.14 12.88 9.03
#